data_AF-A0A1Q8DUT8-F1
#
_entry.id   AF-A0A1Q8DUT8-F1
#
_cell.length_a   1.000
_cell.length_b   1.000
_cell.length_c   1.000
_cell.angle_alpha   90.00
_cell.angle_beta   90.00
_cell.angle_gamma   90.00
#
_symmetry.space_group_name_H-M   'P 1'
#
loop_
_entity.id
_entity.type
_entity.pdbx_description
1 polymer ?
#
loop_
_entity_poly.entity_id
_entity_poly.type
_entity_poly.pdbx_seq_one_letter_code
_entity_poly.pdbx_strand_id
1 'polypeptide(L)' 'MKNDKKVTLEDYRGIIKDGDISVHLTRDQKAMILKTYDYGLNELTEIDEMLLSAVIRQLKAAIDQ' A
#
# COMPACT_ATOMS: atom_id res chain seq x y z
N MET A 1 -28.75 -3.78 10.70
CA MET A 1 -27.53 -3.22 11.30
C MET A 1 -26.36 -3.62 10.41
N LYS A 2 -25.72 -2.67 9.72
CA LYS A 2 -24.47 -2.97 9.01
C LYS A 2 -23.43 -3.26 10.08
N ASN A 3 -22.86 -4.45 10.03
CA ASN A 3 -21.81 -4.86 10.94
C ASN A 3 -20.55 -4.13 10.47
N ASP A 4 -20.25 -2.96 11.04
CA ASP A 4 -19.02 -2.20 10.77
C ASP A 4 -17.84 -2.92 11.41
N LYS A 5 -17.56 -4.14 10.92
CA LYS A 5 -16.44 -4.95 11.39
C LYS A 5 -15.17 -4.20 11.00
N LYS A 6 -14.51 -3.59 11.99
CA LYS A 6 -13.23 -2.90 11.81
C LYS A 6 -12.23 -3.92 11.29
N VAL A 7 -11.78 -3.72 10.05
CA VAL A 7 -10.73 -4.55 9.45
C VAL A 7 -9.44 -4.31 10.19
N THR A 8 -8.75 -5.39 10.58
CA THR A 8 -7.52 -5.37 11.37
C THR A 8 -6.33 -5.84 10.55
N LEU A 9 -5.10 -5.61 11.04
CA LEU A 9 -3.90 -6.16 10.42
C LEU A 9 -3.90 -7.70 10.41
N GLU A 10 -4.47 -8.33 11.44
CA GLU A 10 -4.55 -9.79 11.54
C GLU A 10 -5.42 -10.40 10.42
N ASP A 11 -6.49 -9.71 10.01
CA ASP A 11 -7.33 -10.14 8.90
C ASP A 11 -6.54 -10.24 7.58
N TYR A 12 -5.52 -9.39 7.40
CA TYR A 12 -4.63 -9.42 6.23
C TYR A 12 -3.49 -10.43 6.36
N ARG A 13 -2.94 -10.64 7.55
CA ARG A 13 -1.88 -11.66 7.75
C ARG A 13 -2.35 -13.06 7.38
N GLY A 14 -3.61 -13.39 7.67
CA GLY A 14 -4.18 -14.70 7.34
C GLY A 14 -4.30 -15.00 5.83
N ILE A 15 -4.12 -14.01 4.96
CA ILE A 15 -4.22 -14.16 3.50
C ILE A 15 -2.91 -13.84 2.76
N ILE A 16 -1.85 -13.45 3.48
CA ILE A 16 -0.53 -13.16 2.91
C ILE A 16 0.32 -14.43 2.97
N LYS A 17 1.04 -14.75 1.89
CA LYS A 17 2.02 -15.85 1.88
C LYS A 17 3.29 -15.46 2.63
N ASP A 18 3.91 -16.43 3.31
CA ASP A 18 5.20 -16.23 3.97
C ASP A 18 6.34 -16.01 2.96
N GLY A 19 7.26 -15.10 3.27
CA GLY A 19 8.46 -14.83 2.46
C GLY A 19 8.78 -13.34 2.31
N ASP A 20 10.01 -13.05 1.89
CA ASP A 20 10.42 -11.68 1.58
C ASP A 20 9.83 -11.24 0.23
N ILE A 21 9.32 -10.01 0.19
CA ILE A 21 8.80 -9.39 -1.04
C ILE A 21 9.83 -8.38 -1.54
N SER A 22 10.21 -8.50 -2.82
CA SER A 22 11.08 -7.53 -3.50
C SER A 22 10.36 -6.95 -4.73
N VAL A 23 10.27 -5.62 -4.81
CA VAL A 23 9.62 -4.91 -5.91
C VAL A 23 10.54 -3.81 -6.44
N HIS A 24 10.68 -3.72 -7.75
CA HIS A 24 11.39 -2.62 -8.39
C HIS A 24 10.49 -1.39 -8.52
N LEU A 25 10.84 -0.32 -7.81
CA LEU A 25 10.10 0.95 -7.84
C LEU A 25 10.84 2.02 -8.65
N THR A 26 10.08 2.84 -9.38
CA THR A 26 10.63 4.03 -10.05
C THR A 26 11.06 5.09 -9.03
N ARG A 27 11.81 6.10 -9.48
CA ARG A 27 12.22 7.23 -8.62
C ARG A 27 11.03 7.95 -7.99
N ASP A 28 9.99 8.22 -8.77
CA ASP A 28 8.80 8.94 -8.30
C ASP A 28 8.00 8.10 -7.32
N GLN A 29 7.89 6.79 -7.56
CA GLN A 29 7.26 5.87 -6.62
C GLN A 29 7.99 5.81 -5.27
N LYS A 30 9.33 5.81 -5.29
CA LYS A 30 10.13 5.89 -4.06
C LYS A 30 9.89 7.22 -3.33
N ALA A 31 9.87 8.34 -4.07
CA ALA A 31 9.60 9.65 -3.49
C ALA A 31 8.19 9.75 -2.89
N MET A 32 7.20 9.11 -3.53
CA MET A 32 5.83 9.07 -3.03
C MET A 32 5.73 8.36 -1.68
N ILE A 33 6.39 7.21 -1.51
CA ILE A 33 6.41 6.50 -0.22
C ILE A 33 6.97 7.42 0.88
N LEU A 34 8.09 8.10 0.61
CA LEU A 34 8.69 9.03 1.57
C LEU A 34 7.74 10.19 1.91
N LYS A 35 7.11 10.81 0.91
CA LYS A 35 6.14 11.88 1.12
C LYS A 35 4.95 11.42 1.96
N THR A 36 4.45 10.19 1.77
CA THR A 36 3.36 9.65 2.61
C THR A 36 3.77 9.46 4.06
N TYR A 37 5.05 9.16 4.33
CA TYR A 37 5.58 9.09 5.68
C TYR A 37 5.69 10.47 6.33
N ASP A 38 6.19 11.47 5.60
CA ASP A 38 6.43 12.81 6.12
C ASP A 38 5.13 13.61 6.38
N TYR A 39 4.13 13.47 5.50
CA TYR A 39 2.92 14.30 5.52
C TYR A 39 1.63 13.54 5.86
N GLY A 40 1.67 12.20 5.87
CA GLY A 40 0.48 11.38 6.07
C GLY A 40 -0.45 11.32 4.86
N LEU A 41 -1.41 10.40 4.90
CA LEU A 41 -2.28 10.10 3.75
C LEU A 41 -3.32 11.19 3.46
N ASN A 42 -3.74 11.96 4.47
CA ASN A 42 -4.78 12.98 4.30
C ASN A 42 -4.26 14.24 3.57
N GLU A 43 -2.94 14.37 3.41
CA GLU A 43 -2.28 15.51 2.78
C GLU A 43 -1.87 15.21 1.32
N LEU A 44 -2.37 14.11 0.76
CA LEU A 44 -2.08 13.70 -0.62
C LEU A 44 -3.03 14.40 -1.60
N THR A 45 -2.47 14.88 -2.70
CA THR A 45 -3.26 15.33 -3.85
C THR A 45 -3.79 14.11 -4.63
N GLU A 46 -4.76 14.31 -5.52
CA GLU A 46 -5.28 13.24 -6.38
C GLU A 46 -4.16 12.54 -7.18
N ILE A 47 -3.16 13.30 -7.65
CA ILE A 47 -2.00 12.74 -8.38
C ILE A 47 -1.13 11.88 -7.45
N ASP A 48 -0.93 12.32 -6.21
CA ASP A 48 -0.19 11.56 -5.21
C ASP A 48 -0.90 10.24 -4.89
N GLU A 49 -2.23 10.27 -4.74
CA GLU A 49 -3.05 9.08 -4.51
C GLU A 49 -2.98 8.10 -5.68
N MET A 50 -2.99 8.60 -6.92
CA MET A 50 -2.82 7.78 -8.12
C MET A 50 -1.45 7.08 -8.12
N LEU A 51 -0.39 7.81 -7.78
CA LEU A 51 0.97 7.26 -7.74
C LEU A 51 1.14 6.25 -6.61
N LEU A 52 0.62 6.54 -5.41
CA LEU A 52 0.58 5.60 -4.29
C LEU A 52 -0.21 4.35 -4.63
N SER A 53 -1.35 4.49 -5.31
CA SER A 53 -2.14 3.36 -5.79
C SER A 53 -1.36 2.48 -6.76
N ALA A 54 -0.52 3.07 -7.62
CA ALA A 54 0.36 2.30 -8.51
C ALA A 54 1.40 1.48 -7.72
N VAL A 55 1.98 2.05 -6.66
CA VAL A 55 2.89 1.33 -5.76
C VAL A 55 2.19 0.16 -5.08
N ILE A 56 1.00 0.39 -4.50
CA ILE A 56 0.22 -0.66 -3.80
C ILE A 56 -0.15 -1.80 -4.75
N ARG A 57 -0.51 -1.49 -6.01
CA ARG A 57 -0.81 -2.52 -7.03
C ARG A 57 0.39 -3.42 -7.31
N GLN A 58 1.60 -2.85 -7.42
CA GLN A 58 2.81 -3.63 -7.63
C GLN A 58 3.12 -4.53 -6.43
N LEU A 59 2.98 -4.00 -5.21
CA LEU A 59 3.15 -4.79 -3.99
C LEU A 59 2.16 -5.95 -3.91
N LYS A 60 0.88 -5.70 -4.22
CA LYS A 60 -0.15 -6.75 -4.24
C LYS A 60 0.18 -7.85 -5.25
N ALA A 61 0.60 -7.48 -6.45
CA ALA A 61 0.98 -8.45 -7.48
C ALA A 61 2.19 -9.30 -7.08
N ALA A 62 3.10 -8.77 -6.24
CA ALA A 62 4.23 -9.51 -5.72
C ALA A 62 3.87 -10.41 -4.52
N ILE A 63 2.89 -10.02 -3.70
CA ILE A 63 2.34 -10.82 -2.59
C ILE A 63 1.58 -12.06 -3.11
N ASP A 64 0.84 -11.92 -4.22
CA ASP A 64 0.00 -12.99 -4.76
C ASP A 64 0.81 -14.09 -5.50
N GLN A 65 2.08 -13.82 -5.88
CA GLN A 65 2.99 -14.79 -6.52
C GLN A 65 3.39 -15.91 -5.56
#